data_AF-A0A8T0KYC2-F1
#
_entry.id   AF-A0A8T0KYC2-F1
#
_cell.length_a   1.000
_cell.length_b   1.000
_cell.length_c   1.000
_cell.angle_alpha   90.00
_cell.angle_beta   90.00
_cell.angle_gamma   90.00
#
_symmetry.space_group_name_H-M   'P 1'
#
loop_
_entity.id
_entity.type
_entity.pdbx_description
1 polymer ?
#
loop_
_entity_poly.entity_id
_entity_poly.type
_entity_poly.pdbx_seq_one_letter_code
_entity_poly.pdbx_strand_id
1 'polypeptide(L)'
;MENMESTVGNEQKMNNGLIHDILVKIFLCLNVVDVAVASLVCKSWNNACRDPSLWNKIDLSRLRSYCFNIPFNKVGAYRYSSLKMTQFLKHLLDLSNGNTTYIIFNFYVYLTNEQFIMVAQRTPNLKRVVLPETGDFSKAGVDTVLSLWRGLESITITSAVSSYYMILALGRHCNNITELKFSEGNFEEKHAVALTKYTPKLKILSIRNLATSLKALLCVLNFLEDLEKLNICNSLIMDTSYPHIAFVEDSDLENILPTSSMEKLIYCERGTCLRCMNGRDTTRSRQPDGPLEDIWGEDEIASLVHLPQPSEAERFATRHVNDVSVDVMEGDPRIVLCDCGKAPCFNVGQLVVASLIQQNIKSRLILRNPEKATELFGEHDKEKLQDLDSILNRHILVEVLGVLSVTNLWTED
;
A
#
# COMPACT_ATOMS: atom_id res chain seq x y z
N MET A 1 50.10 16.05 19.49
CA MET A 1 48.71 15.80 19.94
C MET A 1 47.67 16.16 18.87
N GLU A 2 47.88 17.20 18.05
CA GLU A 2 46.91 17.64 17.02
C GLU A 2 46.65 16.65 15.85
N ASN A 3 47.59 15.76 15.50
CA ASN A 3 47.38 14.76 14.44
C ASN A 3 46.57 13.52 14.87
N MET A 4 46.36 13.31 16.18
CA MET A 4 45.65 12.14 16.69
C MET A 4 44.14 12.41 16.83
N GLU A 5 43.76 13.65 17.19
CA GLU A 5 42.36 14.09 17.25
C GLU A 5 41.70 14.19 15.88
N SER A 6 42.45 14.63 14.85
CA SER A 6 41.95 14.71 13.47
C SER A 6 41.69 13.33 12.85
N THR A 7 42.49 12.32 13.20
CA THR A 7 42.34 10.95 12.72
C THR A 7 41.15 10.25 13.40
N VAL A 8 40.99 10.43 14.72
CA VAL A 8 39.85 9.91 15.49
C VAL A 8 38.52 10.52 15.05
N GLY A 9 38.47 11.85 14.81
CA GLY A 9 37.27 12.51 14.31
C GLY A 9 36.85 12.05 12.91
N ASN A 10 37.81 11.71 12.05
CA ASN A 10 37.54 11.23 10.70
C ASN A 10 37.07 9.77 10.68
N GLU A 11 37.66 8.90 11.51
CA GLU A 11 37.21 7.51 11.68
C GLU A 11 35.81 7.44 12.32
N GLN A 12 35.51 8.27 13.31
CA GLN A 12 34.21 8.33 13.95
C GLN A 12 33.11 8.84 13.00
N LYS A 13 33.45 9.83 12.15
CA LYS A 13 32.56 10.32 11.10
C LYS A 13 32.31 9.26 10.02
N MET A 14 33.34 8.53 9.61
CA MET A 14 33.24 7.42 8.65
C MET A 14 32.39 6.26 9.19
N ASN A 15 32.59 5.89 10.46
CA ASN A 15 31.80 4.86 11.13
C ASN A 15 30.31 5.27 11.27
N ASN A 16 30.03 6.54 11.58
CA ASN A 16 28.66 7.04 11.65
C ASN A 16 27.97 7.04 10.27
N GLY A 17 28.70 7.33 9.19
CA GLY A 17 28.19 7.19 7.82
C GLY A 17 27.87 5.74 7.46
N LEU A 18 28.77 4.81 7.79
CA LEU A 18 28.54 3.38 7.54
C LEU A 18 27.33 2.84 8.32
N ILE A 19 27.14 3.26 9.57
CA ILE A 19 25.98 2.87 10.38
C ILE A 19 24.68 3.44 9.80
N HIS A 20 24.71 4.70 9.34
CA HIS A 20 23.57 5.32 8.65
C HIS A 20 23.16 4.49 7.42
N ASP A 21 24.12 4.13 6.56
CA ASP A 21 23.84 3.36 5.34
C ASP A 21 23.28 1.96 5.65
N ILE A 22 23.76 1.32 6.72
CA ILE A 22 23.22 0.03 7.17
C ILE A 22 21.78 0.20 7.66
N LEU A 23 21.48 1.25 8.45
CA LEU A 23 20.13 1.52 8.93
C LEU A 23 19.16 1.78 7.77
N VAL A 24 19.56 2.59 6.78
CA VAL A 24 18.74 2.84 5.59
C VAL A 24 18.45 1.53 4.85
N LYS A 25 19.45 0.67 4.66
CA LYS A 25 19.26 -0.66 4.04
C LYS A 25 18.29 -1.56 4.82
N ILE A 26 18.35 -1.52 6.15
CA ILE A 26 17.39 -2.24 7.01
C ILE A 26 15.99 -1.65 6.82
N PHE A 27 15.85 -0.33 6.87
CA PHE A 27 14.55 0.35 6.76
C PHE A 27 13.90 0.21 5.38
N LEU A 28 14.69 0.06 4.32
CA LEU A 28 14.20 -0.29 2.98
C LEU A 28 13.48 -1.66 2.94
N CYS A 29 13.71 -2.51 3.93
CA CYS A 29 13.04 -3.80 4.08
C CYS A 29 11.76 -3.73 4.94
N LEU A 30 11.40 -2.56 5.46
CA LEU A 30 10.25 -2.35 6.33
C LEU A 30 9.10 -1.68 5.57
N ASN A 31 7.87 -1.86 6.05
CA ASN A 31 6.75 -1.04 5.57
C ASN A 31 6.79 0.36 6.18
N VAL A 32 6.03 1.30 5.60
CA VAL A 32 6.07 2.71 6.01
C VAL A 32 5.62 2.96 7.45
N VAL A 33 4.77 2.10 8.01
CA VAL A 33 4.35 2.18 9.41
C VAL A 33 5.52 1.82 10.32
N ASP A 34 6.22 0.74 10.01
CA ASP A 34 7.38 0.28 10.78
C ASP A 34 8.54 1.28 10.69
N VAL A 35 8.78 1.88 9.52
CA VAL A 35 9.75 2.99 9.37
C VAL A 35 9.36 4.19 10.22
N ALA A 36 8.07 4.54 10.27
CA ALA A 36 7.57 5.64 11.10
C ALA A 36 7.77 5.36 12.59
N VAL A 37 7.53 4.13 13.05
CA VAL A 37 7.79 3.72 14.44
C VAL A 37 9.30 3.72 14.73
N ALA A 38 10.12 3.20 13.83
CA ALA A 38 11.59 3.21 13.95
C ALA A 38 12.15 4.63 14.10
N SER A 39 11.52 5.62 13.46
CA SER A 39 11.92 7.03 13.56
C SER A 39 11.79 7.61 14.99
N LEU A 40 11.02 6.96 15.87
CA LEU A 40 10.78 7.40 17.25
C LEU A 40 11.77 6.80 18.26
N VAL A 41 12.65 5.89 17.82
CA VAL A 41 13.59 5.17 18.70
C VAL A 41 14.70 6.09 19.20
N CYS A 42 15.48 6.69 18.30
CA CYS A 42 16.58 7.60 18.66
C CYS A 42 16.90 8.55 17.50
N LYS A 43 17.72 9.58 17.75
CA LYS A 43 18.11 10.58 16.72
C LYS A 43 18.78 9.96 15.49
N SER A 44 19.61 8.93 15.67
CA SER A 44 20.29 8.28 14.55
C SER A 44 19.31 7.55 13.64
N TRP A 45 18.34 6.83 14.23
CA TRP A 45 17.29 6.14 13.49
C TRP A 45 16.33 7.14 12.84
N ASN A 46 15.96 8.20 13.57
CA ASN A 46 15.15 9.29 13.06
C ASN A 46 15.77 9.96 11.82
N ASN A 47 17.10 10.14 11.81
CA ASN A 47 17.83 10.66 10.65
C ASN A 47 17.83 9.66 9.49
N ALA A 48 18.15 8.38 9.74
CA ALA A 48 18.13 7.35 8.70
C ALA A 48 16.72 7.12 8.12
N CYS A 49 15.67 7.20 8.95
CA CYS A 49 14.27 7.13 8.51
C CYS A 49 13.85 8.32 7.64
N ARG A 50 14.66 9.39 7.50
CA ARG A 50 14.39 10.51 6.58
C ARG A 50 15.09 10.37 5.24
N ASP A 51 15.79 9.27 5.02
CA ASP A 51 16.43 9.02 3.74
C ASP A 51 15.39 8.99 2.61
N PRO A 52 15.55 9.80 1.54
CA PRO A 52 14.57 9.90 0.46
C PRO A 52 14.20 8.56 -0.19
N SER A 53 15.13 7.59 -0.22
CA SER A 53 14.90 6.29 -0.84
C SER A 53 13.77 5.49 -0.19
N LEU A 54 13.45 5.76 1.07
CA LEU A 54 12.37 5.12 1.83
C LEU A 54 10.98 5.63 1.46
N TRP A 55 10.87 6.82 0.85
CA TRP A 55 9.62 7.59 0.82
C TRP A 55 9.05 7.86 -0.56
N ASN A 56 9.67 7.30 -1.62
CA ASN A 56 9.14 7.38 -2.98
C ASN A 56 7.68 6.86 -3.05
N LYS A 57 7.39 5.79 -2.31
CA LYS A 57 6.07 5.16 -2.20
C LYS A 57 5.60 5.12 -0.75
N ILE A 58 4.48 5.78 -0.45
CA ILE A 58 3.76 5.60 0.82
C ILE A 58 2.64 4.59 0.60
N ASP A 59 2.85 3.36 1.10
CA ASP A 59 1.88 2.27 0.97
C ASP A 59 1.17 2.01 2.30
N LEU A 60 -0.07 2.49 2.40
CA LEU A 60 -0.93 2.27 3.57
C LEU A 60 -1.92 1.12 3.36
N SER A 61 -1.86 0.39 2.24
CA SER A 61 -2.83 -0.69 1.95
C SER A 61 -2.90 -1.74 3.06
N ARG A 62 -1.77 -2.03 3.72
CA ARG A 62 -1.65 -3.07 4.76
C ARG A 62 -1.74 -2.54 6.19
N LEU A 63 -2.13 -1.28 6.36
CA LEU A 63 -2.29 -0.64 7.66
C LEU A 63 -3.32 -1.43 8.49
N ARG A 64 -2.83 -2.23 9.45
CA ARG A 64 -3.70 -3.06 10.28
C ARG A 64 -4.53 -2.18 11.22
N SER A 65 -5.81 -2.52 11.32
CA SER A 65 -6.84 -1.85 12.12
C SER A 65 -6.45 -1.54 13.59
N TYR A 66 -5.52 -2.29 14.19
CA TYR A 66 -5.12 -2.10 15.60
C TYR A 66 -4.55 -0.73 15.93
N CYS A 67 -3.87 -0.05 15.00
CA CYS A 67 -3.40 1.33 15.21
C CYS A 67 -4.57 2.34 15.33
N PHE A 68 -5.78 1.93 14.94
CA PHE A 68 -6.95 2.79 14.76
C PHE A 68 -8.23 2.25 15.43
N ASN A 69 -8.16 1.12 16.16
CA ASN A 69 -9.32 0.42 16.76
C ASN A 69 -10.53 0.35 15.80
N ILE A 70 -10.33 -0.17 14.58
CA ILE A 70 -11.39 -0.24 13.56
C ILE A 70 -12.10 -1.60 13.70
N PRO A 71 -13.34 -1.69 14.22
CA PRO A 71 -14.11 -2.92 14.08
C PRO A 71 -14.38 -3.14 12.60
N PHE A 72 -14.08 -4.34 12.10
CA PHE A 72 -14.25 -4.79 10.71
C PHE A 72 -15.71 -4.77 10.20
N ASN A 73 -16.63 -4.02 10.83
CA ASN A 73 -18.07 -4.22 10.61
C ASN A 73 -18.99 -3.04 10.92
N LYS A 74 -18.50 -1.80 11.07
CA LYS A 74 -19.40 -0.64 11.27
C LYS A 74 -19.01 0.60 10.47
N VAL A 75 -19.77 0.84 9.40
CA VAL A 75 -19.86 2.12 8.69
C VAL A 75 -20.13 3.23 9.72
N GLY A 76 -19.19 4.17 9.87
CA GLY A 76 -19.26 5.33 10.76
C GLY A 76 -18.34 5.30 11.98
N ALA A 77 -17.78 4.14 12.37
CA ALA A 77 -16.85 4.03 13.50
C ALA A 77 -15.54 4.82 13.26
N TYR A 78 -15.18 5.00 11.99
CA TYR A 78 -13.98 5.72 11.54
C TYR A 78 -13.98 7.23 11.83
N ARG A 79 -15.14 7.87 12.03
CA ARG A 79 -15.22 9.31 12.33
C ARG A 79 -14.51 9.70 13.64
N TYR A 80 -14.42 8.76 14.59
CA TYR A 80 -13.86 9.00 15.92
C TYR A 80 -12.32 8.96 15.98
N SER A 81 -11.62 8.55 14.91
CA SER A 81 -10.15 8.43 14.88
C SER A 81 -9.43 9.53 14.07
N SER A 82 -10.16 10.55 13.61
CA SER A 82 -9.65 11.56 12.66
C SER A 82 -8.42 12.31 13.17
N LEU A 83 -8.32 12.60 14.47
CA LEU A 83 -7.15 13.26 15.05
C LEU A 83 -5.90 12.38 15.02
N LYS A 84 -6.02 11.09 15.38
CA LYS A 84 -4.91 10.12 15.34
C LYS A 84 -4.43 9.93 13.90
N MET A 85 -5.36 9.76 12.95
CA MET A 85 -5.03 9.66 11.53
C MET A 85 -4.34 10.92 11.01
N THR A 86 -4.81 12.10 11.43
CA THR A 86 -4.18 13.38 11.07
C THR A 86 -2.75 13.47 11.58
N GLN A 87 -2.51 13.12 12.85
CA GLN A 87 -1.17 13.14 13.43
C GLN A 87 -0.25 12.13 12.74
N PHE A 88 -0.76 10.92 12.47
CA PHE A 88 -0.04 9.89 11.76
C PHE A 88 0.36 10.32 10.35
N LEU A 89 -0.58 10.84 9.56
CA LEU A 89 -0.30 11.36 8.22
C LEU A 89 0.70 12.52 8.25
N LYS A 90 0.56 13.48 9.19
CA LYS A 90 1.54 14.56 9.36
C LYS A 90 2.94 14.03 9.60
N HIS A 91 3.07 13.06 10.51
CA HIS A 91 4.35 12.45 10.83
C HIS A 91 4.98 11.73 9.62
N LEU A 92 4.20 10.94 8.87
CA LEU A 92 4.68 10.30 7.64
C LEU A 92 5.14 11.32 6.60
N LEU A 93 4.37 12.38 6.40
CA LEU A 93 4.67 13.43 5.42
C LEU A 93 5.86 14.30 5.84
N ASP A 94 6.08 14.48 7.14
CA ASP A 94 7.26 15.15 7.68
C ASP A 94 8.53 14.30 7.49
N LEU A 95 8.41 12.97 7.63
CA LEU A 95 9.52 12.05 7.33
C LEU A 95 9.82 11.99 5.82
N SER A 96 8.79 11.99 4.98
CA SER A 96 8.95 11.90 3.52
C SER A 96 9.55 13.14 2.89
N ASN A 97 9.37 14.30 3.52
CA ASN A 97 9.93 15.58 3.10
C ASN A 97 9.72 15.89 1.60
N GLY A 98 8.53 15.57 1.08
CA GLY A 98 8.15 15.85 -0.30
C GLY A 98 8.73 14.91 -1.38
N ASN A 99 9.41 13.82 -0.98
CA ASN A 99 10.00 12.83 -1.91
C ASN A 99 8.98 11.80 -2.44
N THR A 100 7.72 11.88 -2.01
CA THR A 100 6.69 10.91 -2.37
C THR A 100 6.11 11.18 -3.76
N THR A 101 6.20 10.17 -4.64
CA THR A 101 5.57 10.19 -5.97
C THR A 101 4.37 9.24 -6.06
N TYR A 102 4.18 8.36 -5.06
CA TYR A 102 3.15 7.33 -5.10
C TYR A 102 2.51 7.15 -3.71
N ILE A 103 1.17 7.20 -3.63
CA ILE A 103 0.41 6.94 -2.40
C ILE A 103 -0.66 5.88 -2.65
N ILE A 104 -0.72 4.86 -1.78
CA ILE A 104 -1.90 4.00 -1.64
C ILE A 104 -2.49 4.21 -0.26
N PHE A 105 -3.74 4.64 -0.19
CA PHE A 105 -4.49 4.62 1.05
C PHE A 105 -4.98 3.21 1.38
N ASN A 106 -5.28 2.93 2.64
CA ASN A 106 -5.99 1.71 3.00
C ASN A 106 -7.45 1.80 2.55
N PHE A 107 -8.01 0.71 2.03
CA PHE A 107 -9.40 0.63 1.57
C PHE A 107 -10.41 1.12 2.64
N TYR A 108 -10.22 0.73 3.90
CA TYR A 108 -11.13 0.97 5.01
C TYR A 108 -10.93 2.31 5.72
N VAL A 109 -9.93 3.09 5.34
CA VAL A 109 -9.69 4.40 5.96
C VAL A 109 -10.73 5.40 5.47
N TYR A 110 -11.23 6.22 6.39
CA TYR A 110 -12.01 7.41 6.04
C TYR A 110 -11.09 8.62 5.99
N LEU A 111 -10.96 9.23 4.81
CA LEU A 111 -10.12 10.41 4.61
C LEU A 111 -10.97 11.68 4.62
N THR A 112 -10.66 12.61 5.52
CA THR A 112 -11.35 13.90 5.54
C THR A 112 -10.85 14.84 4.44
N ASN A 113 -11.67 15.81 4.05
CA ASN A 113 -11.34 16.86 3.09
C ASN A 113 -10.07 17.63 3.49
N GLU A 114 -9.92 17.91 4.79
CA GLU A 114 -8.75 18.59 5.37
C GLU A 114 -7.50 17.73 5.30
N GLN A 115 -7.61 16.43 5.59
CA GLN A 115 -6.51 15.48 5.46
C GLN A 115 -6.10 15.33 4.00
N PHE A 116 -7.06 15.27 3.06
CA PHE A 116 -6.78 15.17 1.64
C PHE A 116 -6.00 16.38 1.12
N ILE A 117 -6.43 17.59 1.49
CA ILE A 117 -5.71 18.84 1.15
C ILE A 117 -4.31 18.86 1.77
N MET A 118 -4.18 18.46 3.05
CA MET A 118 -2.89 18.41 3.74
C MET A 118 -1.91 17.44 3.08
N VAL A 119 -2.36 16.24 2.70
CA VAL A 119 -1.55 15.27 1.97
C VAL A 119 -1.08 15.88 0.65
N ALA A 120 -1.98 16.54 -0.09
CA ALA A 120 -1.65 17.16 -1.36
C ALA A 120 -0.60 18.27 -1.24
N GLN A 121 -0.74 19.14 -0.24
CA GLN A 121 0.22 20.22 0.04
C GLN A 121 1.64 19.69 0.33
N ARG A 122 1.75 18.51 0.94
CA ARG A 122 3.03 17.90 1.31
C ARG A 122 3.60 16.94 0.25
N THR A 123 2.85 16.66 -0.83
CA THR A 123 3.26 15.75 -1.91
C THR A 123 3.09 16.37 -3.29
N PRO A 124 3.72 17.53 -3.58
CA PRO A 124 3.53 18.24 -4.85
C PRO A 124 4.03 17.45 -6.07
N ASN A 125 4.91 16.46 -5.87
CA ASN A 125 5.49 15.62 -6.93
C ASN A 125 4.73 14.30 -7.14
N LEU A 126 3.49 14.20 -6.63
CA LEU A 126 2.72 12.96 -6.71
C LEU A 126 2.36 12.64 -8.17
N LYS A 127 2.75 11.43 -8.59
CA LYS A 127 2.46 10.86 -9.91
C LYS A 127 1.31 9.88 -9.85
N ARG A 128 1.13 9.18 -8.72
CA ARG A 128 0.04 8.21 -8.57
C ARG A 128 -0.60 8.21 -7.20
N VAL A 129 -1.93 8.14 -7.19
CA VAL A 129 -2.73 8.03 -5.98
C VAL A 129 -3.81 6.97 -6.11
N VAL A 130 -3.93 6.12 -5.09
CA VAL A 130 -5.06 5.20 -4.92
C VAL A 130 -5.89 5.67 -3.73
N LEU A 131 -7.08 6.17 -4.00
CA LEU A 131 -7.98 6.70 -2.97
C LEU A 131 -8.62 5.57 -2.15
N PRO A 132 -8.96 5.83 -0.87
CA PRO A 132 -9.72 4.88 -0.07
C PRO A 132 -11.19 4.83 -0.51
N GLU A 133 -11.94 3.84 -0.05
CA GLU A 133 -13.36 3.70 -0.43
C GLU A 133 -14.21 4.84 0.13
N THR A 134 -13.85 5.34 1.32
CA THR A 134 -14.67 6.33 2.04
C THR A 134 -13.93 7.64 2.30
N GLY A 135 -14.67 8.75 2.25
CA GLY A 135 -14.17 10.09 2.56
C GLY A 135 -15.25 11.16 2.37
N ASP A 136 -14.97 12.40 2.77
CA ASP A 136 -15.84 13.57 2.54
C ASP A 136 -15.23 14.57 1.56
N PHE A 137 -14.82 14.07 0.40
CA PHE A 137 -14.19 14.89 -0.63
C PHE A 137 -15.20 15.87 -1.24
N SER A 138 -15.16 17.12 -0.78
CA SER A 138 -15.95 18.19 -1.38
C SER A 138 -15.45 18.53 -2.78
N LYS A 139 -16.32 19.02 -3.67
CA LYS A 139 -15.91 19.44 -5.03
C LYS A 139 -14.78 20.47 -5.01
N ALA A 140 -14.84 21.42 -4.07
CA ALA A 140 -13.80 22.44 -3.90
C ALA A 140 -12.49 21.85 -3.35
N GLY A 141 -12.58 20.87 -2.45
CA GLY A 141 -11.41 20.16 -1.93
C GLY A 141 -10.71 19.34 -3.02
N VAL A 142 -11.47 18.61 -3.84
CA VAL A 142 -10.93 17.87 -4.99
C VAL A 142 -10.26 18.82 -5.98
N ASP A 143 -10.89 19.94 -6.30
CA ASP A 143 -10.31 20.94 -7.20
C ASP A 143 -9.00 21.51 -6.64
N THR A 144 -8.99 21.83 -5.34
CA THR A 144 -7.79 22.30 -4.64
C THR A 144 -6.67 21.27 -4.68
N VAL A 145 -6.96 20.00 -4.34
CA VAL A 145 -5.96 18.92 -4.33
C VAL A 145 -5.36 18.68 -5.70
N LEU A 146 -6.20 18.55 -6.73
CA LEU A 146 -5.71 18.29 -8.08
C LEU A 146 -4.93 19.49 -8.64
N SER A 147 -5.25 20.73 -8.23
CA SER A 147 -4.44 21.91 -8.58
C SER A 147 -3.01 21.89 -8.01
N LEU A 148 -2.79 21.13 -6.92
CA LEU A 148 -1.48 20.91 -6.30
C LEU A 148 -0.74 19.72 -6.94
N TRP A 149 -1.46 18.68 -7.36
CA TRP A 149 -0.93 17.51 -8.06
C TRP A 149 -0.91 17.65 -9.58
N ARG A 150 -0.27 18.71 -10.08
CA ARG A 150 -0.22 18.99 -11.53
C ARG A 150 0.53 17.91 -12.34
N GLY A 151 1.43 17.18 -11.66
CA GLY A 151 2.21 16.08 -12.23
C GLY A 151 1.54 14.71 -12.14
N LEU A 152 0.27 14.63 -11.73
CA LEU A 152 -0.42 13.34 -11.57
C LEU A 152 -0.56 12.63 -12.93
N GLU A 153 -0.08 11.39 -12.97
CA GLU A 153 -0.06 10.52 -14.15
C GLU A 153 -1.13 9.42 -14.05
N SER A 154 -1.49 9.00 -12.83
CA SER A 154 -2.35 7.84 -12.61
C SER A 154 -3.22 7.96 -11.35
N ILE A 155 -4.49 7.57 -11.44
CA ILE A 155 -5.43 7.64 -10.30
C ILE A 155 -6.42 6.47 -10.28
N THR A 156 -6.65 5.93 -9.08
CA THR A 156 -7.80 5.05 -8.80
C THR A 156 -8.89 5.84 -8.11
N ILE A 157 -10.04 5.97 -8.78
CA ILE A 157 -11.25 6.66 -8.30
C ILE A 157 -12.16 5.64 -7.59
N THR A 158 -12.70 6.04 -6.43
CA THR A 158 -13.60 5.27 -5.58
C THR A 158 -14.94 6.00 -5.39
N SER A 159 -15.88 5.42 -4.63
CA SER A 159 -17.19 6.04 -4.39
C SER A 159 -17.15 7.29 -3.50
N ALA A 160 -16.02 7.57 -2.85
CA ALA A 160 -15.81 8.73 -1.96
C ALA A 160 -16.08 10.10 -2.63
N VAL A 161 -16.13 10.14 -3.97
CA VAL A 161 -16.42 11.33 -4.76
C VAL A 161 -17.09 10.92 -6.07
N SER A 162 -18.05 11.72 -6.53
CA SER A 162 -18.65 11.49 -7.84
C SER A 162 -17.58 11.57 -8.94
N SER A 163 -17.44 10.45 -9.65
CA SER A 163 -16.46 10.26 -10.71
C SER A 163 -16.53 11.31 -11.81
N TYR A 164 -17.73 11.75 -12.18
CA TYR A 164 -17.92 12.86 -13.12
C TYR A 164 -17.17 14.14 -12.68
N TYR A 165 -17.30 14.55 -11.41
CA TYR A 165 -16.59 15.73 -10.93
C TYR A 165 -15.08 15.53 -10.83
N MET A 166 -14.64 14.30 -10.49
CA MET A 166 -13.22 13.94 -10.50
C MET A 166 -12.62 14.11 -11.90
N ILE A 167 -13.29 13.60 -12.95
CA ILE A 167 -12.83 13.73 -14.35
C ILE A 167 -12.72 15.20 -14.76
N LEU A 168 -13.72 16.02 -14.43
CA LEU A 168 -13.70 17.45 -14.73
C LEU A 168 -12.51 18.16 -14.06
N ALA A 169 -12.23 17.83 -12.81
CA ALA A 169 -11.13 18.44 -12.07
C ALA A 169 -9.76 17.94 -12.56
N LEU A 170 -9.64 16.65 -12.92
CA LEU A 170 -8.43 16.07 -13.52
C LEU A 170 -8.05 16.81 -14.79
N GLY A 171 -8.95 16.98 -15.76
CA GLY A 171 -8.59 17.68 -16.99
C GLY A 171 -8.46 19.19 -16.88
N ARG A 172 -8.82 19.80 -15.74
CA ARG A 172 -8.47 21.20 -15.46
C ARG A 172 -7.03 21.36 -14.98
N HIS A 173 -6.51 20.40 -14.21
CA HIS A 173 -5.29 20.60 -13.43
C HIS A 173 -4.16 19.61 -13.74
N CYS A 174 -4.49 18.40 -14.18
CA CYS A 174 -3.57 17.26 -14.33
C CYS A 174 -3.38 16.87 -15.80
N ASN A 175 -2.58 17.65 -16.54
CA ASN A 175 -2.36 17.45 -17.98
C ASN A 175 -1.54 16.20 -18.34
N ASN A 176 -0.96 15.53 -17.34
CA ASN A 176 -0.12 14.34 -17.50
C ASN A 176 -0.87 13.03 -17.22
N ILE A 177 -2.18 13.10 -16.93
CA ILE A 177 -2.96 11.90 -16.62
C ILE A 177 -3.00 10.97 -17.85
N THR A 178 -2.55 9.74 -17.66
CA THR A 178 -2.47 8.71 -18.71
C THR A 178 -3.16 7.42 -18.29
N GLU A 179 -3.35 7.19 -17.00
CA GLU A 179 -4.01 6.00 -16.48
C GLU A 179 -5.14 6.35 -15.50
N LEU A 180 -6.27 5.68 -15.65
CA LEU A 180 -7.41 5.90 -14.77
C LEU A 180 -8.13 4.58 -14.49
N LYS A 181 -8.35 4.31 -13.21
CA LYS A 181 -9.12 3.16 -12.74
C LYS A 181 -10.35 3.63 -11.97
N PHE A 182 -11.47 2.97 -12.19
CA PHE A 182 -12.65 3.05 -11.34
C PHE A 182 -12.76 1.78 -10.49
N SER A 183 -12.98 1.94 -9.18
CA SER A 183 -13.16 0.79 -8.27
C SER A 183 -14.64 0.47 -8.03
N GLU A 184 -15.51 1.47 -8.11
CA GLU A 184 -16.95 1.32 -7.90
C GLU A 184 -17.74 2.38 -8.67
N GLY A 185 -19.05 2.17 -8.78
CA GLY A 185 -20.02 3.12 -9.33
C GLY A 185 -20.53 2.71 -10.70
N ASN A 186 -20.73 3.70 -11.56
CA ASN A 186 -21.24 3.50 -12.91
C ASN A 186 -20.44 4.28 -13.96
N PHE A 187 -20.51 3.80 -15.20
CA PHE A 187 -19.87 4.43 -16.36
C PHE A 187 -20.90 4.74 -17.45
N GLU A 188 -21.56 5.88 -17.25
CA GLU A 188 -22.53 6.46 -18.19
C GLU A 188 -21.90 7.38 -19.25
N GLU A 189 -22.68 7.76 -20.26
CA GLU A 189 -22.27 8.63 -21.38
C GLU A 189 -21.66 9.96 -20.93
N LYS A 190 -22.18 10.57 -19.87
CA LYS A 190 -21.63 11.82 -19.32
C LYS A 190 -20.17 11.69 -18.87
N HIS A 191 -19.75 10.52 -18.42
CA HIS A 191 -18.37 10.25 -18.03
C HIS A 191 -17.49 10.09 -19.26
N ALA A 192 -17.95 9.32 -20.25
CA ALA A 192 -17.23 9.15 -21.52
C ALA A 192 -17.01 10.50 -22.23
N VAL A 193 -18.05 11.33 -22.35
CA VAL A 193 -17.95 12.67 -22.94
C VAL A 193 -17.00 13.58 -22.14
N ALA A 194 -16.98 13.45 -20.82
CA ALA A 194 -16.04 14.20 -20.01
C ALA A 194 -14.60 13.73 -20.24
N LEU A 195 -14.34 12.43 -20.26
CA LEU A 195 -13.01 11.87 -20.51
C LEU A 195 -12.47 12.28 -21.89
N THR A 196 -13.27 12.15 -22.95
CA THR A 196 -12.85 12.49 -24.31
C THR A 196 -12.51 13.97 -24.46
N LYS A 197 -13.23 14.84 -23.74
CA LYS A 197 -12.98 16.28 -23.76
C LYS A 197 -11.79 16.71 -22.90
N TYR A 198 -11.63 16.12 -21.72
CA TYR A 198 -10.78 16.67 -20.67
C TYR A 198 -9.51 15.83 -20.42
N THR A 199 -9.49 14.57 -20.82
CA THR A 199 -8.33 13.67 -20.69
C THR A 199 -8.02 12.97 -22.02
N PRO A 200 -7.78 13.71 -23.12
CA PRO A 200 -7.61 13.11 -24.45
C PRO A 200 -6.37 12.24 -24.59
N LYS A 201 -5.35 12.44 -23.73
CA LYS A 201 -4.09 11.66 -23.71
C LYS A 201 -4.16 10.38 -22.87
N LEU A 202 -5.37 9.97 -22.46
CA LEU A 202 -5.55 8.81 -21.62
C LEU A 202 -5.19 7.54 -22.41
N LYS A 203 -4.23 6.76 -21.89
CA LYS A 203 -3.72 5.53 -22.51
C LYS A 203 -4.33 4.28 -21.91
N ILE A 204 -4.66 4.33 -20.61
CA ILE A 204 -5.13 3.18 -19.85
C ILE A 204 -6.41 3.55 -19.12
N LEU A 205 -7.48 2.80 -19.37
CA LEU A 205 -8.75 2.94 -18.68
C LEU A 205 -9.21 1.58 -18.14
N SER A 206 -9.47 1.50 -16.84
CA SER A 206 -10.11 0.35 -16.21
C SER A 206 -11.45 0.75 -15.61
N ILE A 207 -12.51 0.14 -16.13
CA ILE A 207 -13.91 0.30 -15.72
C ILE A 207 -14.51 -1.07 -15.37
N ARG A 208 -13.66 -1.96 -14.86
CA ARG A 208 -13.99 -3.32 -14.42
C ARG A 208 -15.03 -3.30 -13.28
N ASN A 209 -15.91 -4.30 -13.24
CA ASN A 209 -16.98 -4.45 -12.24
C ASN A 209 -17.98 -3.29 -12.16
N LEU A 210 -18.16 -2.52 -13.24
CA LEU A 210 -19.09 -1.39 -13.25
C LEU A 210 -20.35 -1.68 -14.06
N ALA A 211 -21.46 -1.07 -13.65
CA ALA A 211 -22.60 -0.87 -14.54
C ALA A 211 -22.25 0.17 -15.60
N THR A 212 -22.21 -0.25 -16.87
CA THR A 212 -21.61 0.52 -17.96
C THR A 212 -22.56 0.65 -19.14
N SER A 213 -22.71 1.87 -19.68
CA SER A 213 -23.50 2.10 -20.90
C SER A 213 -22.71 1.70 -22.14
N LEU A 214 -23.34 0.93 -23.05
CA LEU A 214 -22.75 0.61 -24.35
C LEU A 214 -22.37 1.87 -25.14
N LYS A 215 -23.22 2.91 -25.10
CA LYS A 215 -22.93 4.19 -25.75
C LYS A 215 -21.71 4.89 -25.14
N ALA A 216 -21.52 4.77 -23.83
CA ALA A 216 -20.34 5.31 -23.17
C ALA A 216 -19.06 4.60 -23.63
N LEU A 217 -19.09 3.26 -23.76
CA LEU A 217 -17.98 2.48 -24.31
C LEU A 217 -17.65 2.89 -25.74
N LEU A 218 -18.66 2.94 -26.62
CA LEU A 218 -18.47 3.35 -28.01
C LEU A 218 -17.91 4.79 -28.10
N CYS A 219 -18.35 5.69 -27.23
CA CYS A 219 -17.82 7.05 -27.15
C CYS A 219 -16.33 7.04 -26.77
N VAL A 220 -15.94 6.27 -25.75
CA VAL A 220 -14.53 6.11 -25.36
C VAL A 220 -13.69 5.58 -26.54
N LEU A 221 -14.13 4.49 -27.17
CA LEU A 221 -13.38 3.84 -28.24
C LEU A 221 -13.24 4.71 -29.50
N ASN A 222 -14.25 5.52 -29.81
CA ASN A 222 -14.24 6.36 -31.00
C ASN A 222 -13.48 7.68 -30.84
N PHE A 223 -13.34 8.17 -29.61
CA PHE A 223 -12.86 9.55 -29.37
C PHE A 223 -11.66 9.67 -28.42
N LEU A 224 -11.20 8.59 -27.77
CA LEU A 224 -9.90 8.55 -27.10
C LEU A 224 -8.87 7.88 -28.02
N GLU A 225 -8.26 8.68 -28.89
CA GLU A 225 -7.33 8.20 -29.94
C GLU A 225 -6.05 7.57 -29.38
N ASP A 226 -5.56 8.03 -28.23
CA ASP A 226 -4.35 7.53 -27.57
C ASP A 226 -4.61 6.32 -26.66
N LEU A 227 -5.84 5.80 -26.61
CA LEU A 227 -6.21 4.73 -25.68
C LEU A 227 -5.60 3.39 -26.11
N GLU A 228 -4.60 2.94 -25.36
CA GLU A 228 -3.86 1.70 -25.59
C GLU A 228 -4.57 0.49 -24.95
N LYS A 229 -5.11 0.64 -23.73
CA LYS A 229 -5.70 -0.48 -22.98
C LYS A 229 -7.02 -0.10 -22.32
N LEU A 230 -8.04 -0.94 -22.54
CA LEU A 230 -9.35 -0.83 -21.90
C LEU A 230 -9.69 -2.12 -21.17
N ASN A 231 -9.94 -2.04 -19.87
CA ASN A 231 -10.41 -3.17 -19.06
C ASN A 231 -11.89 -3.00 -18.68
N ILE A 232 -12.72 -3.93 -19.15
CA ILE A 232 -14.16 -4.04 -18.89
C ILE A 232 -14.53 -5.37 -18.22
N CYS A 233 -13.55 -6.08 -17.63
CA CYS A 233 -13.81 -7.38 -17.00
C CYS A 233 -14.92 -7.30 -15.95
N ASN A 234 -15.88 -8.22 -16.07
CA ASN A 234 -17.00 -8.39 -15.15
C ASN A 234 -17.88 -7.13 -15.01
N SER A 235 -17.86 -6.25 -16.01
CA SER A 235 -18.74 -5.07 -16.08
C SER A 235 -20.07 -5.44 -16.72
N LEU A 236 -21.16 -4.86 -16.20
CA LEU A 236 -22.50 -5.10 -16.71
C LEU A 236 -22.80 -4.08 -17.81
N ILE A 237 -22.69 -4.50 -19.07
CA ILE A 237 -22.90 -3.63 -20.24
C ILE A 237 -24.39 -3.55 -20.58
N MET A 238 -24.92 -2.34 -20.52
CA MET A 238 -26.33 -2.04 -20.78
C MET A 238 -26.48 -1.22 -22.07
N ASP A 239 -27.32 -1.69 -22.97
CA ASP A 239 -27.81 -0.92 -24.11
C ASP A 239 -29.19 -0.34 -23.79
N THR A 240 -29.25 0.99 -23.73
CA THR A 240 -30.46 1.77 -23.46
C THR A 240 -31.02 2.43 -24.73
N SER A 241 -30.54 2.03 -25.91
CA SER A 241 -31.01 2.56 -27.21
C SER A 241 -32.47 2.18 -27.51
N TYR A 242 -32.99 1.16 -26.83
CA TYR A 242 -34.36 0.65 -26.98
C TYR A 242 -35.20 0.94 -25.73
N PRO A 243 -36.55 0.98 -25.83
CA PRO A 243 -37.44 1.22 -24.69
C PRO A 243 -37.33 0.15 -23.58
N HIS A 244 -36.64 -0.96 -23.83
CA HIS A 244 -36.25 -1.95 -22.84
C HIS A 244 -34.73 -1.98 -22.71
N ILE A 245 -34.23 -2.05 -21.47
CA ILE A 245 -32.79 -2.22 -21.19
C ILE A 245 -32.39 -3.61 -21.67
N ALA A 246 -31.50 -3.67 -22.66
CA ALA A 246 -30.86 -4.90 -23.09
C ALA A 246 -29.48 -5.01 -22.43
N PHE A 247 -29.10 -6.22 -22.03
CA PHE A 247 -27.74 -6.52 -21.59
C PHE A 247 -26.97 -7.10 -22.77
N VAL A 248 -25.75 -6.61 -22.98
CA VAL A 248 -24.87 -7.13 -24.03
C VAL A 248 -24.10 -8.30 -23.44
N GLU A 249 -24.18 -9.47 -24.08
CA GLU A 249 -23.39 -10.62 -23.67
C GLU A 249 -21.92 -10.44 -24.05
N ASP A 250 -21.02 -11.02 -23.25
CA ASP A 250 -19.58 -10.91 -23.49
C ASP A 250 -19.18 -11.42 -24.89
N SER A 251 -19.88 -12.43 -25.43
CA SER A 251 -19.65 -12.98 -26.77
C SER A 251 -20.00 -12.02 -27.91
N ASP A 252 -20.86 -11.03 -27.66
CA ASP A 252 -21.27 -10.06 -28.68
C ASP A 252 -20.35 -8.84 -28.72
N LEU A 253 -19.57 -8.60 -27.66
CA LEU A 253 -18.70 -7.43 -27.54
C LEU A 253 -17.65 -7.35 -28.64
N GLU A 254 -17.07 -8.49 -29.05
CA GLU A 254 -16.09 -8.54 -30.16
C GLU A 254 -16.67 -8.04 -31.49
N ASN A 255 -17.97 -8.26 -31.72
CA ASN A 255 -18.64 -7.86 -32.95
C ASN A 255 -19.10 -6.40 -32.91
N ILE A 256 -19.34 -5.85 -31.72
CA ILE A 256 -19.90 -4.51 -31.53
C ILE A 256 -18.82 -3.44 -31.36
N LEU A 257 -17.73 -3.77 -30.64
CA LEU A 257 -16.74 -2.78 -30.24
C LEU A 257 -15.67 -2.61 -31.32
N PRO A 258 -15.45 -1.38 -31.82
CA PRO A 258 -14.36 -1.11 -32.75
C PRO A 258 -13.02 -1.21 -32.00
N THR A 259 -12.26 -2.27 -32.26
CA THR A 259 -10.94 -2.51 -31.65
C THR A 259 -9.78 -2.01 -32.50
N SER A 260 -10.04 -1.39 -33.65
CA SER A 260 -9.03 -1.12 -34.68
C SER A 260 -7.92 -0.14 -34.29
N SER A 261 -8.06 0.62 -33.20
CA SER A 261 -7.08 1.62 -32.73
C SER A 261 -6.39 1.25 -31.40
N MET A 262 -6.86 0.24 -30.69
CA MET A 262 -6.42 -0.08 -29.32
C MET A 262 -5.46 -1.27 -29.30
N GLU A 263 -4.40 -1.21 -28.47
CA GLU A 263 -3.47 -2.33 -28.29
C GLU A 263 -4.19 -3.55 -27.67
N LYS A 264 -5.02 -3.31 -26.64
CA LYS A 264 -5.67 -4.40 -25.92
C LYS A 264 -7.00 -4.02 -25.27
N LEU A 265 -8.07 -4.68 -25.71
CA LEU A 265 -9.34 -4.76 -24.98
C LEU A 265 -9.31 -5.99 -24.04
N ILE A 266 -9.62 -5.80 -22.77
CA ILE A 266 -9.63 -6.85 -21.75
C ILE A 266 -11.07 -7.01 -21.23
N TYR A 267 -11.61 -8.21 -21.38
CA TYR A 267 -12.97 -8.60 -20.93
C TYR A 267 -12.92 -10.00 -20.31
N CYS A 268 -14.03 -10.42 -19.70
CA CYS A 268 -14.08 -11.70 -19.01
C CYS A 268 -14.33 -12.85 -19.99
N GLU A 269 -13.30 -13.63 -20.31
CA GLU A 269 -13.50 -14.87 -21.06
C GLU A 269 -13.73 -16.04 -20.12
N ARG A 270 -14.97 -16.57 -20.08
CA ARG A 270 -15.32 -17.85 -19.45
C ARG A 270 -14.85 -17.98 -17.98
N GLY A 271 -14.88 -16.88 -17.23
CA GLY A 271 -14.54 -16.90 -15.80
C GLY A 271 -13.04 -16.95 -15.48
N THR A 272 -12.18 -16.60 -16.44
CA THR A 272 -10.72 -16.56 -16.24
C THR A 272 -10.20 -15.26 -15.62
N CYS A 273 -11.02 -14.20 -15.56
CA CYS A 273 -10.59 -12.92 -15.00
C CYS A 273 -10.36 -13.02 -13.47
N LEU A 274 -9.58 -12.09 -12.91
CA LEU A 274 -9.19 -12.11 -11.48
C LEU A 274 -10.40 -12.21 -10.56
N ARG A 275 -11.46 -11.44 -10.84
CA ARG A 275 -12.69 -11.51 -10.06
C ARG A 275 -13.42 -12.84 -10.14
N CYS A 276 -13.42 -13.52 -11.28
CA CYS A 276 -14.05 -14.85 -11.36
C CYS A 276 -13.25 -15.91 -10.62
N MET A 277 -11.91 -15.75 -10.56
CA MET A 277 -11.03 -16.62 -9.79
C MET A 277 -11.12 -16.34 -8.27
N ASN A 278 -11.10 -15.08 -7.86
CA ASN A 278 -10.96 -14.65 -6.46
C ASN A 278 -12.31 -14.31 -5.80
N GLY A 279 -13.30 -13.87 -6.58
CA GLY A 279 -14.59 -13.37 -6.08
C GLY A 279 -15.53 -14.41 -5.46
N ARG A 280 -15.07 -15.65 -5.31
CA ARG A 280 -15.74 -16.70 -4.52
C ARG A 280 -15.34 -16.67 -3.04
N ASP A 281 -14.55 -15.69 -2.60
CA ASP A 281 -14.24 -15.53 -1.18
C ASP A 281 -15.51 -15.28 -0.36
N THR A 282 -15.91 -16.30 0.39
CA THR A 282 -17.09 -16.28 1.28
C THR A 282 -16.68 -16.18 2.76
N THR A 283 -15.41 -15.87 3.03
CA THR A 283 -14.86 -15.79 4.39
C THR A 283 -15.61 -14.72 5.18
N ARG A 284 -16.36 -15.14 6.21
CA ARG A 284 -17.23 -14.24 7.00
C ARG A 284 -16.50 -13.02 7.58
N SER A 285 -15.23 -13.15 7.96
CA SER A 285 -14.45 -12.04 8.52
C SER A 285 -14.12 -10.95 7.51
N ARG A 286 -14.19 -11.25 6.21
CA ARG A 286 -13.97 -10.30 5.12
C ARG A 286 -15.30 -9.75 4.58
N GLN A 287 -16.45 -10.26 4.99
CA GLN A 287 -17.74 -9.80 4.45
C GLN A 287 -18.28 -8.59 5.23
N PRO A 288 -18.96 -7.64 4.56
CA PRO A 288 -19.31 -7.61 3.13
C PRO A 288 -18.24 -6.99 2.22
N ASP A 289 -17.21 -6.38 2.79
CA ASP A 289 -16.35 -5.41 2.08
C ASP A 289 -15.15 -6.01 1.36
N GLY A 290 -14.69 -7.20 1.75
CA GLY A 290 -13.53 -7.88 1.18
C GLY A 290 -13.61 -8.08 -0.34
N PRO A 291 -14.77 -8.50 -0.88
CA PRO A 291 -15.01 -8.46 -2.32
C PRO A 291 -14.75 -7.11 -2.98
N LEU A 292 -15.09 -5.99 -2.31
CA LEU A 292 -14.88 -4.64 -2.81
C LEU A 292 -13.41 -4.22 -2.66
N GLU A 293 -12.75 -4.62 -1.56
CA GLU A 293 -11.32 -4.45 -1.35
C GLU A 293 -10.50 -5.16 -2.44
N ASP A 294 -10.90 -6.37 -2.84
CA ASP A 294 -10.27 -7.11 -3.94
C ASP A 294 -10.42 -6.32 -5.26
N ILE A 295 -11.62 -5.81 -5.57
CA ILE A 295 -11.88 -5.02 -6.79
C ILE A 295 -11.05 -3.74 -6.79
N TRP A 296 -10.99 -3.08 -5.64
CA TRP A 296 -10.17 -1.90 -5.42
C TRP A 296 -8.69 -2.21 -5.69
N GLY A 297 -8.15 -3.28 -5.11
CA GLY A 297 -6.72 -3.64 -5.15
C GLY A 297 -6.20 -4.33 -6.40
N GLU A 298 -7.05 -5.09 -7.10
CA GLU A 298 -6.69 -5.97 -8.21
C GLU A 298 -7.03 -5.36 -9.58
N ASP A 299 -6.26 -5.70 -10.61
CA ASP A 299 -6.58 -5.34 -11.99
C ASP A 299 -5.84 -6.28 -12.96
N GLU A 300 -6.41 -6.55 -14.14
CA GLU A 300 -5.72 -7.26 -15.21
C GLU A 300 -4.59 -6.43 -15.83
N ILE A 301 -4.62 -5.11 -15.64
CA ILE A 301 -3.58 -4.18 -16.09
C ILE A 301 -2.55 -4.00 -14.96
N ALA A 302 -1.34 -4.51 -15.18
CA ALA A 302 -0.28 -4.56 -14.17
C ALA A 302 0.05 -3.20 -13.52
N SER A 303 0.00 -2.09 -14.27
CA SER A 303 0.26 -0.75 -13.71
C SER A 303 -0.84 -0.28 -12.75
N LEU A 304 -2.04 -0.87 -12.81
CA LEU A 304 -3.16 -0.53 -11.95
C LEU A 304 -3.25 -1.39 -10.67
N VAL A 305 -2.53 -2.52 -10.61
CA VAL A 305 -2.49 -3.42 -9.44
C VAL A 305 -1.77 -2.76 -8.27
N HIS A 306 -2.31 -2.91 -7.06
CA HIS A 306 -1.67 -2.38 -5.85
C HIS A 306 -1.88 -3.20 -4.58
N LEU A 307 -2.73 -4.24 -4.61
CA LEU A 307 -2.63 -5.34 -3.65
C LEU A 307 -1.73 -6.45 -4.22
N PRO A 308 -0.84 -7.05 -3.40
CA PRO A 308 -0.09 -8.22 -3.82
C PRO A 308 -1.09 -9.33 -4.16
N GLN A 309 -1.00 -9.85 -5.38
CA GLN A 309 -1.75 -11.02 -5.81
C GLN A 309 -1.41 -12.19 -4.87
N PRO A 310 -2.40 -12.91 -4.31
CA PRO A 310 -2.10 -14.11 -3.53
C PRO A 310 -1.29 -15.06 -4.41
N SER A 311 -0.18 -15.56 -3.87
CA SER A 311 0.71 -16.49 -4.56
C SER A 311 -0.04 -17.74 -5.04
N GLU A 312 0.42 -18.43 -6.07
CA GLU A 312 -0.22 -19.69 -6.52
C GLU A 312 -0.34 -20.72 -5.38
N ALA A 313 0.60 -20.71 -4.43
CA ALA A 313 0.56 -21.54 -3.22
C ALA A 313 -0.60 -21.15 -2.28
N GLU A 314 -0.84 -19.86 -2.06
CA GLU A 314 -2.00 -19.37 -1.29
C GLU A 314 -3.31 -19.67 -2.02
N ARG A 315 -3.34 -19.57 -3.36
CA ARG A 315 -4.50 -19.93 -4.20
C ARG A 315 -4.82 -21.43 -4.16
N PHE A 316 -3.81 -22.29 -4.03
CA PHE A 316 -4.00 -23.74 -3.88
C PHE A 316 -4.49 -24.11 -2.48
N ALA A 317 -3.98 -23.43 -1.44
CA ALA A 317 -4.43 -23.64 -0.07
C ALA A 317 -5.93 -23.38 0.08
N THR A 318 -6.46 -22.25 -0.44
CA THR A 318 -7.89 -21.93 -0.36
C THR A 318 -8.80 -22.90 -1.14
N ARG A 319 -8.27 -23.60 -2.15
CA ARG A 319 -9.04 -24.61 -2.91
C ARG A 319 -9.20 -25.94 -2.18
N HIS A 320 -8.44 -26.22 -1.12
CA HIS A 320 -8.43 -27.54 -0.46
C HIS A 320 -8.74 -27.51 1.05
N VAL A 321 -9.10 -26.37 1.66
CA VAL A 321 -9.46 -26.32 3.10
C VAL A 321 -10.88 -26.84 3.41
N ASN A 322 -11.38 -27.84 2.68
CA ASN A 322 -12.59 -28.56 3.10
C ASN A 322 -12.39 -30.08 3.27
N ASP A 323 -11.18 -30.59 3.13
CA ASP A 323 -10.84 -31.91 3.63
C ASP A 323 -9.34 -32.04 3.86
N VAL A 324 -8.98 -32.77 4.90
CA VAL A 324 -7.62 -33.14 5.36
C VAL A 324 -6.96 -32.17 6.35
N SER A 325 -7.00 -32.56 7.62
CA SER A 325 -5.98 -32.28 8.62
C SER A 325 -4.67 -32.95 8.21
N VAL A 326 -3.65 -32.16 7.85
CA VAL A 326 -2.30 -32.63 7.59
C VAL A 326 -1.38 -32.14 8.71
N ASP A 327 -0.92 -33.09 9.53
CA ASP A 327 0.30 -32.97 10.32
C ASP A 327 1.49 -32.77 9.38
N VAL A 328 2.28 -31.71 9.59
CA VAL A 328 3.62 -31.59 9.01
C VAL A 328 4.63 -31.63 10.14
N MET A 329 5.40 -32.72 10.13
CA MET A 329 6.50 -33.08 11.00
C MET A 329 7.74 -32.21 10.78
N GLU A 330 8.42 -31.94 11.90
CA GLU A 330 9.84 -31.61 12.15
C GLU A 330 10.83 -31.48 10.96
N GLY A 331 11.59 -30.37 10.97
CA GLY A 331 12.84 -30.24 10.23
C GLY A 331 13.47 -28.83 10.22
N ASP A 332 14.28 -28.55 11.24
CA ASP A 332 15.39 -27.56 11.34
C ASP A 332 15.10 -26.04 11.57
N PRO A 333 15.34 -25.50 12.79
CA PRO A 333 15.24 -24.08 13.11
C PRO A 333 16.63 -23.39 13.14
N ARG A 334 16.67 -22.05 12.95
CA ARG A 334 17.33 -21.06 13.85
C ARG A 334 17.71 -19.75 13.13
N ILE A 335 17.08 -18.65 13.51
CA ILE A 335 17.57 -17.54 14.36
C ILE A 335 16.31 -16.73 14.73
N VAL A 336 16.16 -16.23 15.97
CA VAL A 336 15.01 -15.41 16.41
C VAL A 336 15.53 -14.41 17.44
N LEU A 337 15.19 -13.11 17.32
CA LEU A 337 15.35 -12.15 18.42
C LEU A 337 14.04 -12.07 19.19
N CYS A 338 14.13 -12.04 20.52
CA CYS A 338 13.04 -11.64 21.39
C CYS A 338 13.61 -11.01 22.66
N ASP A 339 13.21 -9.77 22.95
CA ASP A 339 13.11 -9.29 24.33
C ASP A 339 11.66 -8.85 24.50
N CYS A 340 10.97 -9.37 25.50
CA CYS A 340 9.63 -8.94 25.90
C CYS A 340 9.65 -8.67 27.41
N GLY A 341 9.46 -7.40 27.77
CA GLY A 341 8.70 -7.07 28.98
C GLY A 341 7.24 -7.53 28.85
N LYS A 342 6.50 -7.57 29.96
CA LYS A 342 5.21 -8.27 30.14
C LYS A 342 3.98 -7.73 29.34
N ALA A 343 4.13 -7.28 28.10
CA ALA A 343 3.01 -6.85 27.25
C ALA A 343 3.10 -7.46 25.84
N PRO A 344 1.98 -7.81 25.18
CA PRO A 344 1.97 -8.41 23.86
C PRO A 344 2.14 -7.31 22.80
N CYS A 345 3.36 -6.77 22.70
CA CYS A 345 3.74 -5.84 21.64
C CYS A 345 4.88 -6.49 20.85
N PHE A 346 4.67 -6.71 19.55
CA PHE A 346 5.74 -7.16 18.67
C PHE A 346 6.81 -6.06 18.64
N ASN A 347 7.94 -6.32 19.28
CA ASN A 347 9.01 -5.33 19.41
C ASN A 347 9.73 -5.16 18.07
N VAL A 348 10.07 -3.93 17.69
CA VAL A 348 10.74 -3.59 16.41
C VAL A 348 12.01 -4.44 16.17
N GLY A 349 12.69 -4.86 17.24
CA GLY A 349 13.82 -5.81 17.17
C GLY A 349 13.45 -7.20 16.62
N GLN A 350 12.23 -7.68 16.84
CA GLN A 350 11.71 -8.94 16.28
C GLN A 350 11.49 -8.81 14.76
N LEU A 351 10.99 -7.65 14.32
CA LEU A 351 10.71 -7.33 12.90
C LEU A 351 12.00 -7.19 12.09
N VAL A 352 13.00 -6.48 12.63
CA VAL A 352 14.31 -6.33 12.01
C VAL A 352 14.99 -7.69 11.82
N VAL A 353 14.86 -8.60 12.79
CA VAL A 353 15.48 -9.93 12.67
C VAL A 353 14.69 -10.88 11.79
N ALA A 354 13.37 -10.86 11.81
CA ALA A 354 12.56 -11.62 10.84
C ALA A 354 12.91 -11.26 9.39
N SER A 355 13.08 -9.97 9.08
CA SER A 355 13.47 -9.51 7.73
C SER A 355 14.90 -9.93 7.34
N LEU A 356 15.85 -9.94 8.28
CA LEU A 356 17.24 -10.36 8.02
C LEU A 356 17.36 -11.88 7.77
N ILE A 357 16.53 -12.68 8.43
CA ILE A 357 16.47 -14.14 8.26
C ILE A 357 15.86 -14.51 6.91
N GLN A 358 14.77 -13.85 6.51
CA GLN A 358 14.06 -14.14 5.26
C GLN A 358 14.95 -13.96 4.02
N GLN A 359 16.01 -13.15 4.11
CA GLN A 359 16.93 -12.86 3.00
C GLN A 359 18.28 -13.57 3.10
N ASN A 360 18.45 -14.53 4.02
CA ASN A 360 19.67 -15.32 4.19
C ASN A 360 20.95 -14.49 4.37
N ILE A 361 20.82 -13.32 5.03
CA ILE A 361 21.95 -12.43 5.30
C ILE A 361 22.70 -12.97 6.54
N LYS A 362 23.92 -13.49 6.34
CA LYS A 362 24.80 -13.89 7.45
C LYS A 362 25.13 -12.67 8.31
N SER A 363 24.52 -12.57 9.48
CA SER A 363 24.77 -11.51 10.46
C SER A 363 25.08 -12.10 11.83
N ARG A 364 26.06 -11.53 12.53
CA ARG A 364 26.43 -11.90 13.91
C ARG A 364 25.50 -11.16 14.86
N LEU A 365 24.69 -11.90 15.61
CA LEU A 365 23.71 -11.36 16.56
C LEU A 365 24.30 -11.37 17.97
N ILE A 366 24.13 -10.28 18.72
CA ILE A 366 24.60 -10.14 20.11
C ILE A 366 23.38 -10.24 21.04
N LEU A 367 23.37 -11.25 21.92
CA LEU A 367 22.30 -11.48 22.88
C LEU A 367 22.70 -10.95 24.27
N ARG A 368 21.78 -10.25 24.95
CA ARG A 368 22.04 -9.64 26.27
C ARG A 368 21.74 -10.54 27.47
N ASN A 369 20.93 -11.59 27.32
CA ASN A 369 20.59 -12.50 28.43
C ASN A 369 20.53 -13.96 27.95
N PRO A 370 21.61 -14.75 28.11
CA PRO A 370 21.69 -16.12 27.61
C PRO A 370 20.79 -17.09 28.38
N GLU A 371 20.54 -16.88 29.67
CA GLU A 371 19.67 -17.75 30.49
C GLU A 371 18.21 -17.69 30.03
N LYS A 372 17.69 -16.48 29.78
CA LYS A 372 16.32 -16.27 29.30
C LYS A 372 16.12 -16.69 27.83
N ALA A 373 17.18 -16.59 27.02
CA ALA A 373 17.18 -17.12 25.65
C ALA A 373 17.12 -18.65 25.64
N THR A 374 17.78 -19.30 26.60
CA THR A 374 17.77 -20.76 26.76
C THR A 374 16.40 -21.26 27.25
N GLU A 375 15.72 -20.51 28.12
CA GLU A 375 14.35 -20.81 28.58
C GLU A 375 13.30 -20.74 27.46
N LEU A 376 13.41 -19.77 26.54
CA LEU A 376 12.43 -19.53 25.48
C LEU A 376 12.67 -20.37 24.21
N PHE A 377 13.92 -20.77 23.95
CA PHE A 377 14.32 -21.38 22.68
C PHE A 377 15.13 -22.69 22.82
N GLY A 378 15.44 -23.14 24.04
CA GLY A 378 16.23 -24.35 24.32
C GLY A 378 17.75 -24.15 24.25
N GLU A 379 18.54 -25.16 24.62
CA GLU A 379 20.01 -25.09 24.58
C GLU A 379 20.55 -25.01 23.14
N HIS A 380 21.53 -24.13 22.91
CA HIS A 380 22.12 -23.87 21.60
C HIS A 380 23.65 -24.01 21.65
N ASP A 381 24.23 -24.31 20.49
CA ASP A 381 25.64 -24.66 20.31
C ASP A 381 26.58 -23.50 20.72
N LYS A 382 27.40 -23.73 21.76
CA LYS A 382 28.25 -22.71 22.39
C LYS A 382 29.34 -22.18 21.47
N GLU A 383 29.75 -22.91 20.44
CA GLU A 383 30.77 -22.41 19.49
C GLU A 383 30.26 -21.26 18.61
N LYS A 384 28.94 -21.03 18.54
CA LYS A 384 28.32 -19.93 17.78
C LYS A 384 27.86 -18.75 18.64
N LEU A 385 27.99 -18.85 19.97
CA LEU A 385 27.59 -17.84 20.96
C LEU A 385 28.80 -17.52 21.83
N GLN A 386 29.39 -16.34 21.68
CA GLN A 386 30.50 -15.91 22.54
C GLN A 386 29.99 -15.11 23.74
N ASP A 387 30.40 -15.54 24.93
CA ASP A 387 30.22 -14.83 26.19
C ASP A 387 31.03 -13.53 26.25
N LEU A 388 30.41 -12.52 26.87
CA LEU A 388 30.83 -11.13 26.87
C LEU A 388 31.66 -10.84 28.12
N ASP A 389 32.91 -11.31 28.15
CA ASP A 389 33.88 -10.87 29.17
C ASP A 389 35.25 -10.44 28.59
N SER A 390 35.50 -10.61 27.29
CA SER A 390 36.78 -10.22 26.66
C SER A 390 36.69 -9.24 25.49
N ILE A 391 35.48 -8.89 25.02
CA ILE A 391 35.26 -8.05 23.83
C ILE A 391 34.71 -6.67 24.23
N LEU A 392 35.22 -6.10 25.32
CA LEU A 392 34.94 -4.70 25.67
C LEU A 392 35.87 -3.70 24.96
N ASN A 393 36.72 -4.18 24.04
CA ASN A 393 37.62 -3.31 23.27
C ASN A 393 37.61 -3.71 21.80
N ARG A 394 36.99 -2.83 20.99
CA ARG A 394 36.95 -2.77 19.52
C ARG A 394 35.81 -3.55 18.85
N HIS A 395 35.04 -2.78 18.08
CA HIS A 395 34.09 -3.13 17.01
C HIS A 395 32.59 -3.20 17.36
N ILE A 396 31.89 -2.19 16.81
CA ILE A 396 30.48 -2.10 16.37
C ILE A 396 29.48 -2.87 17.25
N LEU A 397 29.07 -2.19 18.32
CA LEU A 397 27.87 -2.51 19.09
C LEU A 397 26.70 -1.71 18.48
N VAL A 398 25.75 -2.36 17.80
CA VAL A 398 24.44 -1.73 17.54
C VAL A 398 23.64 -1.88 18.83
N GLU A 399 23.76 -0.87 19.68
CA GLU A 399 22.96 -0.73 20.89
C GLU A 399 21.50 -0.50 20.51
N VAL A 400 20.68 -1.55 20.53
CA VAL A 400 19.21 -1.42 20.60
C VAL A 400 18.86 -1.26 22.07
N LEU A 401 19.10 -0.06 22.59
CA LEU A 401 18.66 0.35 23.93
C LEU A 401 17.46 1.27 23.80
N GLY A 402 16.31 0.77 24.28
CA GLY A 402 15.24 1.59 24.83
C GLY A 402 14.05 1.87 23.91
N VAL A 403 12.99 1.05 24.03
CA VAL A 403 11.60 1.55 24.03
C VAL A 403 10.77 0.69 24.99
N LEU A 404 11.03 0.82 26.29
CA LEU A 404 10.01 0.53 27.32
C LEU A 404 9.33 1.87 27.64
N SER A 405 8.38 2.31 26.80
CA SER A 405 7.25 3.18 27.23
C SER A 405 6.34 3.73 26.11
N VAL A 406 6.59 3.54 24.82
CA VAL A 406 5.76 4.24 23.79
C VAL A 406 4.40 3.56 23.52
N THR A 407 4.18 2.34 24.03
CA THR A 407 2.88 1.67 23.95
C THR A 407 1.83 2.25 24.92
N ASN A 408 2.24 3.07 25.90
CA ASN A 408 1.31 3.74 26.83
C ASN A 408 0.96 5.18 26.42
N LEU A 409 1.44 5.69 25.28
CA LEU A 409 1.01 7.00 24.77
C LEU A 409 -0.28 6.96 23.95
N TRP A 410 -0.85 5.77 23.74
CA TRP A 410 -2.05 5.57 22.91
C TRP A 410 -3.18 4.80 23.60
N THR A 411 -3.01 4.53 24.90
CA THR A 411 -4.01 4.00 25.82
C THR A 411 -3.88 4.73 27.14
N GLU A 412 -4.44 5.94 27.24
CA GLU A 412 -5.02 6.53 28.46
C GLU A 412 -5.61 7.90 28.08
N ASP A 413 -6.86 8.09 28.53
CA ASP A 413 -7.83 9.20 28.39
C ASP A 413 -8.40 9.57 27.01
#